data_AF-A0A2V5JVR8-F1
#
_entry.id   AF-A0A2V5JVR8-F1
#
_cell.length_a   1.000
_cell.length_b   1.000
_cell.length_c   1.000
_cell.angle_alpha   90.00
_cell.angle_beta   90.00
_cell.angle_gamma   90.00
#
_symmetry.space_group_name_H-M   'P 1'
#
loop_
_entity.id
_entity.type
_entity.pdbx_description
1 polymer ?
#
loop_
_entity_poly.entity_id
_entity_poly.type
_entity_poly.pdbx_seq_one_letter_code
_entity_poly.pdbx_strand_id
1 'polypeptide(L)' 'MTLLSEIESLKRQLSKLADRHGDLTHNCVVRLSQLLDRKLNEYERLRRENRSEAGVR' A
#
# COMPACT_ATOMS: atom_id res chain seq x y z
N MET A 1 4.90 -8.99 10.99
CA MET A 1 4.22 -9.02 9.67
C MET A 1 5.16 -8.38 8.65
N THR A 2 5.22 -8.87 7.41
CA THR A 2 6.09 -8.29 6.37
C THR A 2 5.36 -7.14 5.65
N LEU A 3 6.09 -6.16 5.12
CA LEU A 3 5.50 -5.02 4.39
C LEU A 3 4.55 -5.45 3.26
N LEU A 4 4.91 -6.50 2.51
CA LEU A 4 4.05 -7.07 1.47
C LEU A 4 2.74 -7.62 2.03
N SER A 5 2.78 -8.30 3.17
CA SER A 5 1.56 -8.81 3.83
C SER A 5 0.64 -7.67 4.32
N GLU A 6 1.21 -6.54 4.76
CA GLU A 6 0.45 -5.34 5.12
C GLU A 6 -0.22 -4.72 3.88
N ILE A 7 0.51 -4.58 2.77
CA ILE A 7 -0.02 -4.06 1.50
C ILE A 7 -1.17 -4.93 0.98
N GLU A 8 -1.03 -6.27 1.01
CA GLU A 8 -2.09 -7.18 0.59
C GLU A 8 -3.33 -7.08 1.49
N SER A 9 -3.14 -6.99 2.81
CA SER A 9 -4.24 -6.81 3.76
C SER A 9 -5.00 -5.51 3.49
N LEU A 10 -4.27 -4.40 3.29
CA LEU A 10 -4.86 -3.10 2.97
C LEU A 10 -5.62 -3.12 1.65
N LYS A 11 -5.10 -3.77 0.61
CA LYS A 11 -5.82 -3.96 -0.67
C LYS A 11 -7.16 -4.67 -0.47
N ARG A 12 -7.16 -5.78 0.28
CA ARG A 12 -8.39 -6.55 0.55
C ARG A 12 -9.40 -5.73 1.35
N GLN A 13 -8.94 -4.95 2.31
CA GLN A 13 -9.81 -4.07 3.10
C GLN A 13 -10.38 -2.92 2.25
N LEU A 14 -9.58 -2.34 1.35
CA LEU A 14 -10.01 -1.28 0.45
C LEU A 14 -11.14 -1.75 -0.46
N SER A 15 -10.96 -2.91 -1.11
CA SER A 15 -11.98 -3.50 -1.98
C SER A 15 -13.29 -3.71 -1.21
N LYS A 16 -13.21 -4.34 -0.03
CA LYS A 16 -14.40 -4.59 0.80
C LYS A 16 -15.11 -3.30 1.23
N LEU A 17 -14.36 -2.24 1.55
CA LEU A 17 -14.95 -0.96 1.95
C LEU A 17 -15.56 -0.23 0.75
N ALA A 18 -14.90 -0.24 -0.41
CA ALA A 18 -15.44 0.31 -1.64
C ALA A 18 -16.74 -0.39 -2.03
N ASP A 19 -16.76 -1.72 -1.98
CA ASP A 19 -17.96 -2.53 -2.27
C ASP A 19 -19.10 -2.26 -1.28
N ARG A 20 -18.78 -2.05 0.01
CA ARG A 20 -19.78 -1.76 1.05
C ARG A 20 -20.37 -0.36 0.96
N HIS A 21 -19.56 0.64 0.63
CA HIS A 21 -20.01 2.03 0.60
C HIS A 21 -20.58 2.42 -0.78
N GLY A 22 -20.24 1.70 -1.85
CA GLY A 22 -20.65 2.03 -3.21
C GLY A 22 -20.03 3.32 -3.75
N ASP A 23 -19.10 3.92 -3.00
CA ASP A 23 -18.48 5.20 -3.30
C ASP A 23 -17.01 5.20 -2.85
N LEU A 24 -16.12 5.51 -3.78
CA LEU A 24 -14.69 5.61 -3.57
C LEU A 24 -14.27 6.88 -2.81
N THR A 25 -15.15 7.88 -2.74
CA THR A 25 -14.91 9.15 -2.04
C THR A 25 -15.27 9.08 -0.56
N HIS A 26 -15.87 7.97 -0.11
CA HIS A 26 -16.19 7.78 1.29
C HIS A 26 -14.93 7.91 2.16
N ASN A 27 -15.00 8.72 3.22
CA ASN A 27 -13.83 9.09 4.04
C ASN A 27 -13.00 7.89 4.52
N CYS A 28 -13.64 6.76 4.83
CA CYS A 28 -12.94 5.53 5.22
C CYS A 28 -12.15 4.90 4.06
N VAL A 29 -12.69 4.91 2.84
CA VAL A 29 -12.03 4.39 1.63
C VAL A 29 -10.84 5.30 1.28
N VAL A 30 -11.01 6.62 1.36
CA VAL A 30 -9.95 7.61 1.11
C VAL A 30 -8.81 7.48 2.13
N ARG A 31 -9.11 7.36 3.43
CA ARG A 31 -8.06 7.19 4.44
C ARG A 31 -7.29 5.90 4.24
N LEU A 32 -7.99 4.82 3.87
CA LEU A 32 -7.35 3.54 3.62
C LEU A 32 -6.52 3.54 2.32
N SER A 33 -6.96 4.24 1.28
CA SER A 33 -6.18 4.38 0.04
C SER A 33 -4.91 5.18 0.26
N GLN A 34 -4.98 6.27 1.05
CA GLN A 34 -3.80 7.05 1.44
C GLN A 34 -2.80 6.23 2.27
N LEU A 35 -3.30 5.35 3.16
CA LEU A 35 -2.45 4.46 3.94
C LEU A 35 -1.76 3.42 3.04
N LEU A 36 -2.51 2.82 2.10
CA LEU A 36 -1.97 1.89 1.12
C LEU A 36 -0.88 2.55 0.26
N ASP A 37 -1.10 3.78 -0.19
CA ASP A 37 -0.13 4.54 -0.98
C ASP A 37 1.18 4.77 -0.22
N ARG A 38 1.11 5.16 1.06
CA ARG A 38 2.31 5.29 1.92
C ARG A 38 3.10 3.99 2.01
N LYS A 39 2.41 2.85 2.15
CA LYS A 39 3.05 1.53 2.23
C LYS A 39 3.67 1.08 0.91
N LEU A 40 3.04 1.41 -0.22
CA LEU A 40 3.61 1.18 -1.55
C LEU A 40 4.86 2.04 -1.77
N ASN A 41 4.84 3.30 -1.35
CA ASN A 41 6.00 4.19 -1.41
C ASN A 41 7.16 3.70 -0.52
N GLU A 42 6.86 3.19 0.68
CA GLU A 42 7.84 2.53 1.56
C GLU A 42 8.49 1.32 0.85
N TYR A 43 7.67 0.48 0.20
CA TYR A 43 8.16 -0.67 -0.55
C TYR A 43 9.06 -0.26 -1.73
N GLU A 44 8.64 0.72 -2.52
CA GLU A 44 9.43 1.22 -3.64
C GLU A 44 10.74 1.87 -3.18
N ARG A 45 10.75 2.57 -2.04
CA ARG A 45 11.99 3.09 -1.44
C ARG A 45 12.94 1.95 -1.09
N LEU A 46 12.49 0.94 -0.34
CA LEU A 46 13.31 -0.21 0.05
C LEU A 46 13.81 -0.98 -1.19
N ARG A 47 12.96 -1.14 -2.21
CA ARG A 47 13.33 -1.77 -3.48
C ARG A 47 14.45 -1.00 -4.20
N ARG A 48 14.40 0.34 -4.18
CA ARG A 48 15.44 1.19 -4.78
C ARG A 48 16.74 1.13 -3.98
N GLU A 49 16.68 1.19 -2.65
CA GLU A 49 17.84 1.08 -1.77
C GLU A 49 18.57 -0.24 -1.99
N ASN A 50 17.84 -1.37 -1.98
CA ASN A 50 18.40 -2.69 -2.25
C ASN A 50 18.99 -2.82 -3.67
N ARG A 51 18.43 -2.12 -4.67
CA ARG A 51 18.97 -2.10 -6.04
C ARG A 51 20.23 -1.25 -6.14
N SER A 52 20.28 -0.10 -5.46
CA SER A 52 21.45 0.77 -5.43
C SER A 52 22.65 0.09 -4.77
N GLU A 53 22.42 -0.71 -3.72
CA GLU A 53 23.47 -1.52 -3.09
C GLU A 53 23.99 -2.64 -4.00
N ALA A 54 23.15 -3.17 -4.90
CA ALA A 54 23.55 -4.20 -5.86
C ALA A 54 24.37 -3.65 -7.05
N GLY A 55 24.43 -2.34 -7.26
CA GLY A 55 25.18 -1.70 -8.36
C GLY A 55 26.55 -1.15 -7.97
N VAL A 56 26.98 -1.31 -6.71
CA VAL A 56 28.26 -0.81 -6.17
C VAL A 56 29.24 -1.97 -5.90
N ARG A 57 28.99 -3.16 -6.44
CA ARG A 57 29.90 -4.32 -6.34
C ARG A 57 30.47 -4.72 -7.67
#